data_AF-A0AA97H6Z6-F1
#
_entry.id   AF-A0AA97H6Z6-F1
#
_cell.length_a   1.000
_cell.length_b   1.000
_cell.length_c   1.000
_cell.angle_alpha   90.00
_cell.angle_beta   90.00
_cell.angle_gamma   90.00
#
_symmetry.space_group_name_H-M   'P 1'
#
loop_
_entity.id
_entity.type
_entity.pdbx_description
1 polymer ?
#
loop_
_entity_poly.entity_id
_entity_poly.type
_entity_poly.pdbx_seq_one_letter_code
_entity_poly.pdbx_strand_id
1 'polypeptide(L)'
;MLPASSMRSPARFRPGPPLRPRQRVLFLWAGALFVAGDAIFWLMFAAVLSSSGLATLDGTVHTLVVDSRSPQVNGFLAAVSGLTSPTVTSIAAGVIAVVWAVWKRELWRPAVLLGAMLVSVVLATVVKLEVTRSRPPSTDFLLGPDDALSFPSGHTLGASVLAFVLAYLLCSRSWTRTTAVLAYGAAAVLTLLVAYSRLYLGYHWLTDVVASLGVALGVLGLAVFVDAARNGRGG
;
A
#
# COMPACT_ATOMS: atom_id res chain seq x y z
N MET A 1 54.08 37.33 22.34
CA MET A 1 52.67 37.71 22.18
C MET A 1 52.03 36.78 21.15
N LEU A 2 51.24 35.80 21.61
CA LEU A 2 50.47 34.91 20.72
C LEU A 2 49.01 35.41 20.68
N PRO A 3 48.34 35.40 19.51
CA PRO A 3 46.99 35.94 19.39
C PRO A 3 45.97 34.97 20.00
N ALA A 4 45.05 35.51 20.80
CA ALA A 4 43.96 34.77 21.42
C ALA A 4 43.06 34.14 20.35
N SER A 5 43.01 32.81 20.34
CA SER A 5 42.08 32.02 19.53
C SER A 5 40.63 32.37 19.88
N SER A 6 39.89 32.87 18.90
CA SER A 6 38.46 33.15 19.03
C SER A 6 37.66 31.85 19.19
N MET A 7 37.25 31.56 20.43
CA MET A 7 36.28 30.50 20.69
C MET A 7 34.96 30.85 20.01
N ARG A 8 34.63 30.14 18.92
CA ARG A 8 33.29 30.20 18.32
C ARG A 8 32.29 29.67 19.35
N SER A 9 31.37 30.51 19.79
CA SER A 9 30.26 30.13 20.67
C SER A 9 29.48 28.98 20.02
N PRO A 10 29.20 27.87 20.72
CA PRO A 10 28.48 26.74 20.13
C PRO A 10 27.09 27.22 19.69
N ALA A 11 26.73 26.92 18.44
CA ALA A 11 25.44 27.29 17.88
C ALA A 11 24.31 26.75 18.79
N ARG A 12 23.59 27.65 19.47
CA ARG A 12 22.47 27.26 20.33
C ARG A 12 21.41 26.60 19.47
N PHE A 13 21.08 25.34 19.78
CA PHE A 13 19.94 24.64 19.18
C PHE A 13 18.67 25.45 19.43
N ARG A 14 18.10 26.03 18.38
CA ARG A 14 16.78 26.68 18.44
C ARG A 14 15.75 25.62 18.06
N PRO A 15 14.90 25.16 19.01
CA PRO A 15 13.82 24.24 18.65
C PRO A 15 12.93 24.90 17.60
N GLY A 16 12.53 24.12 16.59
CA GLY A 16 11.63 24.58 15.55
C GLY A 16 10.26 24.98 16.11
N PRO A 17 9.45 25.72 15.32
CA PRO A 17 8.11 26.10 15.74
C PRO A 17 7.25 24.87 16.09
N PRO A 18 6.33 24.99 17.06
CA PRO A 18 5.50 23.88 17.49
C PRO A 18 4.56 23.40 16.37
N LEU A 19 4.32 22.09 16.31
CA LEU A 19 3.42 21.48 15.33
C LEU A 19 1.99 21.98 15.47
N ARG A 20 1.34 22.28 14.34
CA ARG A 20 -0.08 22.66 14.29
C ARG A 20 -0.98 21.49 14.75
N PRO A 21 -2.14 21.72 15.37
CA PRO A 21 -3.03 20.65 15.85
C PRO A 21 -3.36 19.59 14.79
N ARG A 22 -3.69 20.03 13.57
CA ARG A 22 -3.96 19.15 12.43
C ARG A 22 -2.75 18.26 12.06
N GLN A 23 -1.52 18.78 12.15
CA GLN A 23 -0.32 18.00 11.85
C GLN A 23 -0.04 16.94 12.89
N ARG A 24 -0.29 17.23 14.18
CA ARG A 24 -0.19 16.24 15.25
C ARG A 24 -1.14 15.07 15.01
N VAL A 25 -2.39 15.38 14.65
CA VAL A 25 -3.40 14.37 14.30
C VAL A 25 -2.94 13.53 13.11
N LEU A 26 -2.39 14.14 12.05
CA LEU A 26 -1.86 13.40 10.90
C LEU A 26 -0.69 12.48 11.28
N PHE A 27 0.22 12.92 12.16
CA PHE A 27 1.31 12.06 12.63
C PHE A 27 0.83 10.90 13.50
N LEU A 28 -0.17 11.13 14.36
CA LEU A 28 -0.78 10.06 15.14
C LEU A 28 -1.43 9.02 14.23
N TRP A 29 -2.19 9.46 13.21
CA TRP A 29 -2.77 8.54 12.23
C TRP A 29 -1.72 7.84 11.40
N ALA A 30 -0.66 8.54 10.96
CA ALA A 30 0.45 7.93 10.24
C ALA A 30 1.11 6.82 11.05
N GLY A 31 1.41 7.09 12.33
CA GLY A 31 1.98 6.10 13.25
C GLY A 31 1.03 4.93 13.50
N ALA A 32 -0.26 5.19 13.74
CA ALA A 32 -1.25 4.14 13.96
C ALA A 32 -1.42 3.23 12.73
N LEU A 33 -1.49 3.81 11.53
CA LEU A 33 -1.55 3.06 10.26
C LEU A 33 -0.29 2.23 10.04
N PHE A 34 0.88 2.79 10.33
CA PHE A 34 2.14 2.08 10.22
C PHE A 34 2.21 0.89 11.17
N VAL A 35 1.90 1.09 12.45
CA VAL A 35 1.90 0.02 13.47
C VAL A 35 0.86 -1.04 13.16
N ALA A 36 -0.36 -0.65 12.76
CA ALA A 36 -1.40 -1.62 12.41
C ALA A 36 -1.02 -2.43 11.16
N GLY A 37 -0.47 -1.76 10.14
CA GLY A 37 -0.02 -2.41 8.91
C GLY A 37 1.12 -3.40 9.15
N ASP A 38 2.13 -2.99 9.92
CA ASP A 38 3.26 -3.82 10.31
C ASP A 38 2.81 -5.03 11.15
N ALA A 39 1.93 -4.82 12.13
CA ALA A 39 1.36 -5.90 12.93
C ALA A 39 0.60 -6.92 12.05
N ILE A 40 -0.25 -6.47 11.13
CA ILE A 40 -0.97 -7.37 10.20
C ILE A 40 0.03 -8.16 9.35
N PHE A 41 1.04 -7.48 8.79
CA PHE A 41 2.05 -8.14 7.95
C PHE A 41 2.82 -9.21 8.73
N TRP A 42 3.38 -8.87 9.89
CA TRP A 42 4.16 -9.81 10.69
C TRP A 42 3.32 -10.96 11.24
N LEU A 43 2.05 -10.72 11.57
CA LEU A 43 1.13 -11.80 11.93
C LEU A 43 0.90 -12.76 10.77
N MET A 44 0.71 -12.26 9.55
CA MET A 44 0.55 -13.12 8.36
C MET A 44 1.84 -13.83 7.98
N PHE A 45 2.97 -13.14 8.06
CA PHE A 45 4.29 -13.73 7.84
C PHE A 45 4.55 -14.88 8.83
N ALA A 46 4.33 -14.64 10.12
CA ALA A 46 4.46 -15.66 11.15
C ALA A 46 3.47 -16.82 10.94
N ALA A 47 2.21 -16.52 10.59
CA ALA A 47 1.19 -17.53 10.29
C ALA A 47 1.63 -18.44 9.13
N VAL A 48 2.19 -17.87 8.06
CA VAL A 48 2.69 -18.63 6.89
C VAL A 48 3.87 -19.50 7.27
N LEU A 49 4.88 -18.96 7.98
CA LEU A 49 6.07 -19.73 8.35
C LEU A 49 5.77 -20.85 9.35
N SER A 50 4.80 -20.64 10.24
CA SER A 50 4.41 -21.62 11.27
C SER A 50 3.25 -22.52 10.86
N SER A 51 2.67 -22.32 9.67
CA SER A 51 1.45 -23.00 9.22
C SER A 51 0.30 -22.92 10.25
N SER A 52 0.12 -21.74 10.85
CA SER A 52 -0.82 -21.52 11.97
C SER A 52 -1.75 -20.34 11.71
N GLY A 53 -2.68 -20.08 12.65
CA GLY A 53 -3.60 -18.93 12.55
C GLY A 53 -4.42 -18.95 11.25
N LEU A 54 -4.46 -17.82 10.54
CA LEU A 54 -5.18 -17.71 9.26
C LEU A 54 -4.60 -18.60 8.15
N ALA A 55 -3.33 -19.01 8.23
CA ALA A 55 -2.73 -19.89 7.22
C ALA A 55 -3.38 -21.28 7.20
N THR A 56 -3.98 -21.72 8.32
CA THR A 56 -4.75 -22.97 8.38
C THR A 56 -6.04 -22.93 7.55
N LEU A 57 -6.56 -21.72 7.29
CA LEU A 57 -7.76 -21.51 6.49
C LEU A 57 -7.46 -21.33 5.00
N ASP A 58 -6.19 -21.18 4.60
CA ASP A 58 -5.83 -20.90 3.20
C ASP A 58 -6.37 -21.96 2.23
N GLY A 59 -6.21 -23.24 2.57
CA GLY A 59 -6.74 -24.35 1.76
C GLY A 59 -8.26 -24.36 1.69
N THR A 60 -8.94 -24.23 2.84
CA THR A 60 -10.41 -24.20 2.90
C THR A 60 -10.99 -23.03 2.10
N VAL A 61 -10.45 -21.83 2.28
CA VAL A 61 -10.89 -20.63 1.55
C VAL A 61 -10.62 -20.78 0.06
N HIS A 62 -9.46 -21.30 -0.32
CA HIS A 62 -9.14 -21.58 -1.71
C HIS A 62 -10.19 -22.50 -2.35
N THR A 63 -10.46 -23.67 -1.77
CA THR A 63 -11.44 -24.62 -2.30
C THR A 63 -12.84 -24.01 -2.40
N LEU A 64 -13.32 -23.37 -1.33
CA LEU A 64 -14.64 -22.73 -1.33
C LEU A 64 -14.79 -21.68 -2.44
N VAL A 65 -13.74 -20.89 -2.66
CA VAL A 65 -13.74 -19.82 -3.65
C VAL A 65 -13.63 -20.39 -5.07
N VAL A 66 -12.80 -21.41 -5.30
CA VAL A 66 -12.67 -22.10 -6.59
C VAL A 66 -13.96 -22.82 -6.97
N ASP A 67 -14.61 -23.49 -6.01
CA ASP A 67 -15.87 -24.21 -6.24
C ASP A 67 -17.06 -23.26 -6.53
N SER A 68 -16.96 -21.99 -6.10
CA SER A 68 -17.98 -20.97 -6.34
C SER A 68 -17.98 -20.37 -7.76
N ARG A 69 -17.07 -20.82 -8.63
CA ARG A 69 -16.83 -20.16 -9.93
C ARG A 69 -18.02 -20.28 -10.89
N SER A 70 -18.26 -19.22 -11.65
CA SER A 70 -19.24 -19.16 -12.75
C SER A 70 -18.71 -18.39 -13.95
N PRO A 71 -19.14 -18.69 -15.19
CA PRO A 71 -18.64 -18.04 -16.41
C PRO A 71 -18.71 -16.51 -16.39
N GLN A 72 -19.80 -15.94 -15.83
CA GLN A 72 -20.01 -14.49 -15.77
C GLN A 72 -19.02 -13.84 -14.81
N VAL A 73 -18.84 -14.42 -13.62
CA VAL A 73 -17.92 -13.90 -12.60
C VAL A 73 -16.46 -14.10 -13.03
N ASN A 74 -16.15 -15.16 -13.78
CA ASN A 74 -14.84 -15.42 -14.37
C ASN A 74 -14.38 -14.24 -15.25
N GLY A 75 -15.20 -13.85 -16.23
CA GLY A 75 -14.84 -12.76 -17.14
C GLY A 75 -14.69 -11.41 -16.42
N PHE A 76 -15.59 -11.13 -15.48
CA PHE A 76 -15.53 -9.90 -14.69
C PHE A 76 -14.27 -9.81 -13.82
N LEU A 77 -13.96 -10.86 -13.04
CA LEU A 77 -12.80 -10.85 -12.15
C LEU A 77 -11.47 -10.98 -12.89
N ALA A 78 -11.46 -11.63 -14.07
CA ALA A 78 -10.33 -11.59 -14.99
C ALA A 78 -10.04 -10.15 -15.46
N ALA A 79 -11.07 -9.41 -15.87
CA ALA A 79 -10.92 -8.02 -16.29
C ALA A 79 -10.44 -7.13 -15.13
N VAL A 80 -11.03 -7.28 -13.94
CA VAL A 80 -10.56 -6.60 -12.71
C VAL A 80 -9.08 -6.88 -12.48
N SER A 81 -8.66 -8.15 -12.53
CA SER A 81 -7.26 -8.51 -12.31
C SER A 81 -6.33 -7.93 -13.36
N GLY A 82 -6.72 -7.92 -14.64
CA GLY A 82 -5.92 -7.32 -15.71
C GLY A 82 -5.71 -5.82 -15.51
N LEU A 83 -6.80 -5.10 -15.20
CA LEU A 83 -6.79 -3.65 -14.95
C LEU A 83 -6.04 -3.25 -13.67
N THR A 84 -5.86 -4.20 -12.75
CA THR A 84 -5.20 -3.96 -11.46
C THR A 84 -3.88 -4.71 -11.33
N SER A 85 -3.31 -5.16 -12.45
CA SER A 85 -1.98 -5.75 -12.48
C SER A 85 -0.91 -4.77 -11.97
N PRO A 86 0.19 -5.27 -11.39
CA PRO A 86 1.29 -4.41 -10.91
C PRO A 86 1.80 -3.46 -11.99
N THR A 87 1.89 -3.93 -13.23
CA THR A 87 2.30 -3.10 -14.38
C THR A 87 1.28 -2.01 -14.67
N VAL A 88 -0.01 -2.35 -14.80
CA VAL A 88 -1.06 -1.37 -15.13
C VAL A 88 -1.21 -0.34 -14.03
N THR A 89 -1.21 -0.76 -12.75
CA THR A 89 -1.30 0.17 -11.60
C THR A 89 -0.09 1.10 -11.53
N SER A 90 1.12 0.63 -11.84
CA SER A 90 2.32 1.46 -11.89
C SER A 90 2.27 2.49 -13.04
N ILE A 91 1.82 2.08 -14.22
CA ILE A 91 1.61 2.98 -15.36
C ILE A 91 0.54 4.03 -15.01
N ALA A 92 -0.60 3.60 -14.44
CA ALA A 92 -1.67 4.50 -14.03
C ALA A 92 -1.18 5.53 -13.01
N ALA A 93 -0.38 5.11 -12.01
CA ALA A 93 0.23 6.01 -11.05
C ALA A 93 1.15 7.04 -11.73
N GLY A 94 1.96 6.61 -12.72
CA GLY A 94 2.79 7.49 -13.55
C GLY A 94 1.97 8.55 -14.29
N VAL A 95 0.93 8.11 -15.01
CA VAL A 95 0.03 9.01 -15.75
C VAL A 95 -0.68 9.98 -14.81
N ILE A 96 -1.25 9.50 -13.70
CA ILE A 96 -1.90 10.34 -12.69
C ILE A 96 -0.92 11.36 -12.14
N ALA A 97 0.31 10.96 -11.80
CA ALA A 97 1.33 11.85 -11.28
C ALA A 97 1.71 12.94 -12.28
N VAL A 98 1.91 12.61 -13.56
CA VAL A 98 2.21 13.59 -14.61
C VAL A 98 1.06 14.57 -14.83
N VAL A 99 -0.17 14.06 -14.99
CA VAL A 99 -1.36 14.89 -15.19
C VAL A 99 -1.59 15.81 -13.99
N TRP A 100 -1.46 15.29 -12.78
CA TRP A 100 -1.55 16.08 -11.56
C TRP A 100 -0.47 17.18 -11.55
N ALA A 101 0.79 16.82 -11.78
CA ALA A 101 1.91 17.75 -11.76
C ALA A 101 1.71 18.93 -12.72
N VAL A 102 1.24 18.65 -13.94
CA VAL A 102 0.97 19.66 -14.97
C VAL A 102 -0.23 20.52 -14.59
N TRP A 103 -1.34 19.91 -14.18
CA TRP A 103 -2.60 20.62 -13.91
C TRP A 103 -2.54 21.47 -12.64
N LYS A 104 -2.02 20.92 -11.55
CA LYS A 104 -1.91 21.62 -10.26
C LYS A 104 -0.61 22.41 -10.11
N ARG A 105 0.31 22.32 -11.08
CA ARG A 105 1.63 22.98 -11.04
C ARG A 105 2.40 22.65 -9.74
N GLU A 106 2.26 21.43 -9.22
CA GLU A 106 2.94 20.97 -8.00
C GLU A 106 3.62 19.61 -8.22
N LEU A 107 4.86 19.46 -7.77
CA LEU A 107 5.62 18.20 -7.96
C LEU A 107 5.61 17.28 -6.74
N TRP A 108 5.38 17.83 -5.54
CA TRP A 108 5.56 17.08 -4.31
C TRP A 108 4.61 15.90 -4.16
N ARG A 109 3.31 16.15 -4.27
CA ARG A 109 2.29 15.12 -3.99
C ARG A 109 2.26 14.04 -5.07
N PRO A 110 2.42 14.37 -6.37
CA PRO A 110 2.73 13.37 -7.39
C PRO A 110 3.97 12.53 -7.05
N ALA A 111 5.05 13.16 -6.57
CA ALA A 111 6.25 12.43 -6.16
C ALA A 111 6.02 11.54 -4.93
N VAL A 112 5.19 11.95 -3.96
CA VAL A 112 4.78 11.10 -2.82
C VAL A 112 4.01 9.87 -3.30
N LEU A 113 3.09 10.04 -4.27
CA LEU A 113 2.36 8.92 -4.87
C LEU A 113 3.33 7.93 -5.55
N LEU A 114 4.24 8.43 -6.39
CA LEU A 114 5.24 7.58 -7.06
C LEU A 114 6.19 6.91 -6.08
N GLY A 115 6.61 7.63 -5.03
CA GLY A 115 7.44 7.08 -3.97
C GLY A 115 6.73 5.94 -3.23
N ALA A 116 5.45 6.09 -2.90
CA ALA A 116 4.66 5.04 -2.28
C ALA A 116 4.53 3.79 -3.18
N MET A 117 4.31 3.98 -4.48
CA MET A 117 4.28 2.88 -5.46
C MET A 117 5.64 2.18 -5.59
N LEU A 118 6.74 2.95 -5.60
CA LEU A 118 8.07 2.37 -5.65
C LEU A 118 8.36 1.53 -4.39
N VAL A 119 8.04 2.07 -3.20
CA VAL A 119 8.21 1.35 -1.94
C VAL A 119 7.40 0.06 -1.94
N SER A 120 6.16 0.08 -2.44
CA SER A 120 5.32 -1.12 -2.46
C SER A 120 5.88 -2.21 -3.40
N VAL A 121 6.41 -1.83 -4.57
CA VAL A 121 7.08 -2.76 -5.49
C VAL A 121 8.34 -3.35 -4.86
N VAL A 122 9.20 -2.51 -4.26
CA VAL A 122 10.44 -2.97 -3.61
C VAL A 122 10.13 -3.93 -2.47
N LEU A 123 9.19 -3.58 -1.58
CA LEU A 123 8.78 -4.44 -0.48
C LEU A 123 8.19 -5.77 -0.98
N ALA A 124 7.32 -5.75 -1.99
CA ALA A 124 6.78 -6.99 -2.55
C ALA A 124 7.89 -7.88 -3.12
N THR A 125 8.85 -7.32 -3.84
CA THR A 125 9.96 -8.08 -4.42
C THR A 125 10.85 -8.68 -3.34
N VAL A 126 11.26 -7.89 -2.35
CA VAL A 126 12.11 -8.37 -1.25
C VAL A 126 11.39 -9.47 -0.48
N VAL A 127 10.15 -9.25 -0.05
CA VAL A 127 9.40 -10.25 0.72
C VAL A 127 9.17 -11.53 -0.09
N LYS A 128 8.90 -11.42 -1.40
CA LYS A 128 8.79 -12.61 -2.26
C LYS A 128 10.05 -13.46 -2.19
N LEU A 129 11.22 -12.84 -2.34
CA LEU A 129 12.51 -13.54 -2.33
C LEU A 129 12.86 -14.13 -0.97
N GLU A 130 12.42 -13.51 0.13
CA GLU A 130 12.65 -14.03 1.49
C GLU A 130 11.71 -15.18 1.85
N VAL A 131 10.42 -15.08 1.51
CA VAL A 131 9.43 -16.10 1.92
C VAL A 131 9.43 -17.29 0.96
N THR A 132 9.70 -17.07 -0.33
CA THR A 132 9.72 -18.13 -1.37
C THR A 132 8.47 -19.01 -1.40
N ARG A 133 7.32 -18.45 -1.01
CA ARG A 133 6.08 -19.20 -0.87
C ARG A 133 5.54 -19.68 -2.21
N SER A 134 5.20 -20.97 -2.29
CA SER A 134 4.46 -21.55 -3.41
C SER A 134 3.02 -21.01 -3.49
N ARG A 135 2.53 -20.83 -4.71
CA ARG A 135 1.13 -20.49 -5.00
C ARG A 135 0.19 -21.68 -4.73
N PRO A 136 -1.14 -21.47 -4.78
CA PRO A 136 -2.08 -22.57 -4.92
C PRO A 136 -1.81 -23.43 -6.16
N PRO A 137 -2.41 -24.64 -6.25
CA PRO A 137 -2.18 -25.55 -7.36
C PRO A 137 -2.41 -24.88 -8.72
N SER A 138 -1.44 -24.97 -9.62
CA SER A 138 -1.49 -24.31 -10.93
C SER A 138 -2.61 -24.83 -11.83
N THR A 139 -3.16 -26.02 -11.54
CA THR A 139 -4.36 -26.57 -12.19
C THR A 139 -5.59 -25.70 -11.99
N ASP A 140 -5.61 -24.89 -10.93
CA ASP A 140 -6.76 -24.06 -10.57
C ASP A 140 -6.63 -22.63 -11.10
N PHE A 141 -5.55 -22.30 -11.80
CA PHE A 141 -5.29 -20.97 -12.36
C PHE A 141 -6.18 -20.69 -13.56
N LEU A 142 -7.01 -19.64 -13.47
CA LEU A 142 -7.99 -19.37 -14.52
C LEU A 142 -7.43 -18.60 -15.73
N LEU A 143 -6.32 -17.88 -15.57
CA LEU A 143 -5.72 -17.04 -16.65
C LEU A 143 -4.45 -17.68 -17.24
N GLY A 144 -4.19 -18.94 -16.94
CA GLY A 144 -3.01 -19.67 -17.38
C GLY A 144 -1.87 -19.71 -16.35
N PRO A 145 -0.75 -20.39 -16.69
CA PRO A 145 0.36 -20.60 -15.77
C PRO A 145 1.01 -19.28 -15.30
N ASP A 146 1.44 -19.25 -14.03
CA ASP A 146 2.20 -18.16 -13.40
C ASP A 146 3.20 -18.81 -12.44
N ASP A 147 4.49 -18.63 -12.71
CA ASP A 147 5.61 -19.20 -11.96
C ASP A 147 6.13 -18.26 -10.85
N ALA A 148 5.51 -17.10 -10.66
CA ALA A 148 5.96 -16.16 -9.64
C ALA A 148 5.61 -16.61 -8.22
N LEU A 149 6.37 -16.10 -7.25
CA LEU A 149 6.17 -16.39 -5.83
C LEU A 149 4.85 -15.81 -5.31
N SER A 150 4.22 -16.48 -4.33
CA SER A 150 2.85 -16.15 -3.91
C SER A 150 2.78 -14.94 -2.97
N PHE A 151 3.64 -14.92 -1.94
CA PHE A 151 3.52 -14.01 -0.81
C PHE A 151 4.44 -12.78 -0.94
N PRO A 152 3.95 -11.54 -0.74
CA PRO A 152 2.54 -11.16 -0.65
C PRO A 152 1.94 -10.98 -2.07
N SER A 153 0.62 -10.77 -2.16
CA SER A 153 -0.03 -10.55 -3.46
C SER A 153 0.29 -9.17 -4.06
N GLY A 154 0.98 -9.14 -5.20
CA GLY A 154 1.38 -7.89 -5.86
C GLY A 154 0.22 -7.08 -6.44
N HIS A 155 -0.82 -7.74 -6.97
CA HIS A 155 -2.03 -7.08 -7.47
C HIS A 155 -2.74 -6.34 -6.33
N THR A 156 -3.01 -7.06 -5.24
CA THR A 156 -3.67 -6.49 -4.06
C THR A 156 -2.84 -5.35 -3.48
N LEU A 157 -1.52 -5.52 -3.33
CA LEU A 157 -0.66 -4.46 -2.78
C LEU A 157 -0.65 -3.21 -3.65
N GLY A 158 -0.37 -3.36 -4.95
CA GLY A 158 -0.29 -2.24 -5.89
C GLY A 158 -1.59 -1.45 -5.99
N ALA A 159 -2.72 -2.16 -6.14
CA ALA A 159 -4.04 -1.53 -6.20
C ALA A 159 -4.40 -0.81 -4.88
N SER A 160 -4.12 -1.43 -3.73
CA SER A 160 -4.40 -0.83 -2.42
C SER A 160 -3.58 0.44 -2.21
N VAL A 161 -2.28 0.40 -2.48
CA VAL A 161 -1.39 1.56 -2.30
C VAL A 161 -1.82 2.69 -3.23
N LEU A 162 -2.06 2.41 -4.51
CA LEU A 162 -2.55 3.42 -5.45
C LEU A 162 -3.85 4.06 -4.95
N ALA A 163 -4.84 3.26 -4.58
CA ALA A 163 -6.16 3.75 -4.21
C ALA A 163 -6.15 4.56 -2.90
N PHE A 164 -5.55 4.03 -1.84
CA PHE A 164 -5.55 4.68 -0.52
C PHE A 164 -4.65 5.91 -0.47
N VAL A 165 -3.46 5.86 -1.07
CA VAL A 165 -2.56 7.02 -1.10
C VAL A 165 -3.15 8.13 -1.97
N LEU A 166 -3.74 7.79 -3.11
CA LEU A 166 -4.42 8.78 -3.95
C LEU A 166 -5.62 9.40 -3.22
N ALA A 167 -6.45 8.60 -2.55
CA ALA A 167 -7.56 9.10 -1.74
C ALA A 167 -7.09 10.06 -0.65
N TYR A 168 -6.02 9.71 0.08
CA TYR A 168 -5.41 10.58 1.08
C TYR A 168 -4.92 11.90 0.47
N LEU A 169 -4.12 11.83 -0.60
CA LEU A 169 -3.53 13.03 -1.19
C LEU A 169 -4.62 13.96 -1.76
N LEU A 170 -5.68 13.44 -2.37
CA LEU A 170 -6.78 14.27 -2.87
C LEU A 170 -7.62 14.90 -1.75
N CYS A 171 -7.96 14.13 -0.71
CA CYS A 171 -8.94 14.57 0.29
C CYS A 171 -8.33 15.42 1.42
N SER A 172 -7.05 15.24 1.72
CA SER A 172 -6.42 15.80 2.92
C SER A 172 -6.25 17.31 2.94
N ARG A 173 -6.52 18.06 1.87
CA ARG A 173 -6.40 19.54 1.86
C ARG A 173 -7.74 20.28 1.77
N SER A 174 -8.68 19.81 0.96
CA SER A 174 -9.80 20.67 0.51
C SER A 174 -11.16 19.99 0.43
N TRP A 175 -11.28 18.73 0.88
CA TRP A 175 -12.49 17.95 0.68
C TRP A 175 -13.34 17.89 1.94
N THR A 176 -14.66 17.81 1.76
CA THR A 176 -15.60 17.63 2.87
C THR A 176 -15.44 16.25 3.50
N ARG A 177 -15.91 16.09 4.74
CA ARG A 177 -15.93 14.77 5.42
C ARG A 177 -16.63 13.71 4.57
N THR A 178 -17.76 14.06 3.95
CA THR A 178 -18.52 13.15 3.09
C THR A 178 -17.69 12.69 1.91
N THR A 179 -17.02 13.61 1.23
CA THR A 179 -16.21 13.25 0.05
C THR A 179 -15.00 12.41 0.43
N ALA A 180 -14.38 12.66 1.59
CA ALA A 180 -13.32 11.80 2.11
C ALA A 180 -13.83 10.38 2.42
N VAL A 181 -14.99 10.25 3.08
CA VAL A 181 -15.61 8.95 3.38
C VAL A 181 -15.90 8.17 2.09
N LEU A 182 -16.44 8.83 1.07
CA LEU A 182 -16.70 8.20 -0.23
C LEU A 182 -15.41 7.77 -0.93
N ALA A 183 -14.37 8.60 -0.91
CA ALA A 183 -13.09 8.28 -1.54
C ALA A 183 -12.41 7.07 -0.87
N TYR A 184 -12.36 7.04 0.47
CA TYR A 184 -11.80 5.90 1.20
C TYR A 184 -12.69 4.64 1.09
N GLY A 185 -14.01 4.80 1.05
CA GLY A 185 -14.95 3.71 0.80
C GLY A 185 -14.73 3.08 -0.59
N ALA A 186 -14.57 3.91 -1.62
CA ALA A 186 -14.25 3.44 -2.97
C ALA A 186 -12.89 2.74 -3.02
N ALA A 187 -11.87 3.28 -2.35
CA ALA A 187 -10.57 2.64 -2.25
C ALA A 187 -10.64 1.26 -1.55
N ALA A 188 -11.43 1.15 -0.48
CA ALA A 188 -11.65 -0.12 0.21
C ALA A 188 -12.40 -1.13 -0.67
N VAL A 189 -13.46 -0.73 -1.35
CA VAL A 189 -14.21 -1.60 -2.27
C VAL A 189 -13.32 -2.10 -3.41
N LEU A 190 -12.56 -1.21 -4.05
CA LEU A 190 -11.61 -1.60 -5.09
C LEU A 190 -10.58 -2.60 -4.56
N THR A 191 -10.01 -2.33 -3.39
CA THR A 191 -9.02 -3.18 -2.74
C THR A 191 -9.56 -4.58 -2.45
N LEU A 192 -10.76 -4.67 -1.86
CA LEU A 192 -11.41 -5.94 -1.56
C LEU A 192 -11.79 -6.69 -2.83
N LEU A 193 -12.25 -5.99 -3.86
CA LEU A 193 -12.57 -6.58 -5.16
C LEU A 193 -11.32 -7.18 -5.82
N VAL A 194 -10.18 -6.50 -5.76
CA VAL A 194 -8.89 -7.02 -6.25
C VAL A 194 -8.40 -8.18 -5.40
N ALA A 195 -8.44 -8.08 -4.08
CA ALA A 195 -8.09 -9.19 -3.20
C ALA A 195 -8.92 -10.44 -3.51
N TYR A 196 -10.25 -10.27 -3.63
CA TYR A 196 -11.16 -11.35 -3.98
C TYR A 196 -10.87 -11.92 -5.36
N SER A 197 -10.59 -11.09 -6.38
CA SER A 197 -10.24 -11.58 -7.71
C SER A 197 -9.01 -12.49 -7.67
N ARG A 198 -8.01 -12.22 -6.82
CA ARG A 198 -6.81 -13.05 -6.70
C ARG A 198 -7.06 -14.41 -6.05
N LEU A 199 -7.97 -14.48 -5.08
CA LEU A 199 -8.44 -15.74 -4.50
C LEU A 199 -9.29 -16.50 -5.54
N TYR A 200 -10.25 -15.82 -6.14
CA TYR A 200 -11.18 -16.37 -7.12
C TYR A 200 -10.48 -16.95 -8.34
N LEU A 201 -9.47 -16.27 -8.87
CA LEU A 201 -8.70 -16.73 -10.02
C LEU A 201 -7.68 -17.83 -9.67
N GLY A 202 -7.54 -18.19 -8.39
CA GLY A 202 -6.71 -19.30 -7.92
C GLY A 202 -5.23 -18.98 -7.72
N TYR A 203 -4.83 -17.71 -7.80
CA TYR A 203 -3.41 -17.35 -7.83
C TYR A 203 -2.78 -17.11 -6.47
N HIS A 204 -3.57 -16.85 -5.44
CA HIS A 204 -3.08 -16.44 -4.13
C HIS A 204 -3.89 -17.07 -3.01
N TRP A 205 -3.21 -17.23 -1.87
CA TRP A 205 -3.80 -17.64 -0.60
C TRP A 205 -4.45 -16.45 0.12
N LEU A 206 -5.36 -16.73 1.07
CA LEU A 206 -6.00 -15.69 1.89
C LEU A 206 -4.95 -14.85 2.63
N THR A 207 -3.97 -15.51 3.23
CA THR A 207 -2.88 -14.83 3.95
C THR A 207 -2.02 -13.94 3.04
N ASP A 208 -1.86 -14.26 1.75
CA ASP A 208 -1.11 -13.42 0.80
C ASP A 208 -1.80 -12.07 0.59
N VAL A 209 -3.14 -12.08 0.45
CA VAL A 209 -3.91 -10.86 0.22
C VAL A 209 -4.02 -10.04 1.50
N VAL A 210 -4.21 -10.68 2.66
CA VAL A 210 -4.25 -9.98 3.97
C VAL A 210 -2.90 -9.34 4.30
N ALA A 211 -1.79 -10.03 4.02
CA ALA A 211 -0.46 -9.46 4.19
C ALA A 211 -0.25 -8.22 3.31
N SER A 212 -0.70 -8.26 2.05
CA SER A 212 -0.66 -7.09 1.16
C SER A 212 -1.45 -5.90 1.71
N LEU A 213 -2.59 -6.13 2.37
CA LEU A 213 -3.35 -5.06 3.03
C LEU A 213 -2.54 -4.45 4.18
N GLY A 214 -1.88 -5.28 4.99
CA GLY A 214 -0.98 -4.81 6.06
C GLY A 214 0.12 -3.90 5.51
N VAL A 215 0.85 -4.37 4.48
CA VAL A 215 1.90 -3.57 3.84
C VAL A 215 1.33 -2.28 3.23
N ALA A 216 0.15 -2.32 2.61
CA ALA A 216 -0.49 -1.13 2.04
C ALA A 216 -0.83 -0.08 3.11
N LEU A 217 -1.32 -0.49 4.28
CA LEU A 217 -1.56 0.41 5.41
C LEU A 217 -0.24 1.02 5.94
N GLY A 218 0.83 0.22 6.00
CA GLY A 218 2.16 0.70 6.36
C GLY A 218 2.67 1.78 5.41
N VAL A 219 2.58 1.53 4.11
CA VAL A 219 2.96 2.47 3.05
C VAL A 219 2.08 3.73 3.08
N LEU A 220 0.79 3.59 3.33
CA LEU A 220 -0.11 4.73 3.51
C LEU A 220 0.33 5.59 4.71
N GLY A 221 0.61 4.97 5.86
CA GLY A 221 1.11 5.66 7.04
C GLY A 221 2.39 6.44 6.75
N LEU A 222 3.33 5.82 6.04
CA LEU A 222 4.56 6.47 5.59
C LEU A 222 4.28 7.66 4.66
N ALA A 223 3.39 7.51 3.68
CA ALA A 223 3.03 8.59 2.76
C ALA A 223 2.37 9.77 3.49
N VAL A 224 1.50 9.50 4.46
CA VAL A 224 0.88 10.52 5.33
C VAL A 224 1.95 11.26 6.12
N PHE A 225 2.88 10.53 6.75
CA PHE A 225 3.98 11.12 7.52
C PHE A 225 4.84 12.04 6.64
N VAL A 226 5.28 11.56 5.48
CA VAL A 226 6.13 12.31 4.55
C VAL A 226 5.43 13.59 4.06
N ASP A 227 4.16 13.51 3.66
CA ASP A 227 3.40 14.68 3.21
C ASP A 227 3.16 15.68 4.36
N ALA A 228 2.80 15.20 5.55
CA ALA A 228 2.58 16.04 6.73
C ALA A 228 3.86 16.76 7.19
N ALA A 229 5.02 16.08 7.13
CA ALA A 229 6.31 16.63 7.51
C ALA A 229 6.75 17.79 6.60
N ARG A 230 6.48 17.72 5.28
CA ARG A 230 6.80 18.84 4.37
C ARG A 230 5.92 20.06 4.63
N ASN A 231 4.63 19.87 4.92
CA ASN A 231 3.71 20.97 5.18
C ASN A 231 4.08 21.79 6.45
N GLY A 232 4.96 21.27 7.32
CA GLY A 232 5.48 21.99 8.48
C GLY A 232 6.73 22.84 8.23
N ARG A 233 7.39 22.69 7.07
CA ARG A 233 8.68 23.35 6.76
C ARG A 233 8.55 24.58 5.84
N GLY A 234 7.35 24.90 5.37
CA GLY A 234 7.11 25.96 4.37
C GLY A 234 6.39 27.20 4.91
N GLY A 235 6.54 27.52 6.19
CA GLY A 235 6.01 28.74 6.81
C GLY A 235 7.13 29.65 7.28
#